data_AF-A0A418CWW0-F1
#
_entry.id   AF-A0A418CWW0-F1
#
_cell.length_a   1.000
_cell.length_b   1.000
_cell.length_c   1.000
_cell.angle_alpha   90.00
_cell.angle_beta   90.00
_cell.angle_gamma   90.00
#
_symmetry.space_group_name_H-M   'P 1'
#
loop_
_entity.id
_entity.type
_entity.pdbx_description
1 polymer ?
#
loop_
_entity_poly.entity_id
_entity_poly.type
_entity_poly.pdbx_seq_one_letter_code
_entity_poly.pdbx_strand_id
1 'polypeptide(L)'
;MKQGSQGTRFNWYRDSSDWKPFHHDSAAYNPHRARNQNITVGVSFGSERELSFLHAKNGSRIYFPQTNGMLFAFGRDVNINWKHGVNALANEHFSGKGRISIILWGLAQDVVEEPDSPPLLTNDARNGFDNSNHRSDQRGDRGRSSHTPSNDGTQPRRR
;
A
#
# COMPACT_ATOMS: atom_id res chain seq x y z
N MET A 1 -16.64 -26.69 13.32
CA MET A 1 -15.55 -25.87 12.76
C MET A 1 -15.08 -24.91 13.83
N LYS A 2 -13.78 -24.87 14.17
CA LYS A 2 -13.25 -23.89 15.13
C LYS A 2 -13.45 -22.48 14.55
N GLN A 3 -14.05 -21.58 15.34
CA GLN A 3 -14.25 -20.18 14.98
C GLN A 3 -12.89 -19.49 14.78
N GLY A 4 -12.62 -19.05 13.57
CA GLY A 4 -11.49 -18.18 13.24
C GLY A 4 -12.01 -16.86 12.67
N SER A 5 -11.32 -15.75 12.93
CA SER A 5 -11.64 -14.48 12.28
C SER A 5 -11.34 -14.59 10.79
N GLN A 6 -12.36 -14.35 9.96
CA GLN A 6 -12.25 -14.35 8.50
C GLN A 6 -12.52 -12.93 8.01
N GLY A 7 -11.51 -12.32 7.40
CA GLY A 7 -11.66 -11.03 6.73
C GLY A 7 -11.81 -11.24 5.24
N THR A 8 -12.62 -10.41 4.58
CA THR A 8 -12.70 -10.36 3.12
C THR A 8 -12.56 -8.93 2.61
N ARG A 9 -11.97 -8.76 1.43
CA ARG A 9 -11.96 -7.51 0.69
C ARG A 9 -12.22 -7.77 -0.78
N PHE A 10 -13.17 -7.02 -1.33
CA PHE A 10 -13.38 -6.88 -2.75
C PHE A 10 -12.61 -5.65 -3.25
N ASN A 11 -11.77 -5.83 -4.26
CA ASN A 11 -11.16 -4.73 -5.01
C ASN A 11 -11.68 -4.76 -6.44
N TRP A 12 -12.10 -3.60 -6.95
CA TRP A 12 -12.45 -3.41 -8.36
C TRP A 12 -11.47 -2.42 -8.98
N TYR A 13 -10.74 -2.90 -9.98
CA TYR A 13 -9.88 -2.12 -10.86
C TYR A 13 -10.68 -1.88 -12.14
N ARG A 14 -11.12 -0.65 -12.37
CA ARG A 14 -12.04 -0.30 -13.46
C ARG A 14 -11.41 -0.56 -14.83
N ASP A 15 -10.12 -0.28 -14.93
CA ASP A 15 -9.30 -0.48 -16.11
C ASP A 15 -7.81 -0.65 -15.73
N SER A 16 -6.92 -0.42 -16.70
CA SER A 16 -5.46 -0.53 -16.55
C SER A 16 -4.81 0.64 -15.81
N SER A 17 -5.53 1.74 -15.57
CA SER A 17 -5.04 2.92 -14.84
C SER A 17 -5.15 2.77 -13.32
N ASP A 18 -6.08 1.95 -12.82
CA ASP A 18 -6.20 1.66 -11.40
C ASP A 18 -5.06 0.70 -10.96
N TRP A 19 -4.42 1.00 -9.83
CA TRP A 19 -3.32 0.21 -9.27
C TRP A 19 -3.35 0.21 -7.74
N LYS A 20 -2.51 -0.62 -7.12
CA LYS A 20 -2.39 -0.68 -5.65
C LYS A 20 -0.91 -0.60 -5.26
N PRO A 21 -0.51 0.38 -4.43
CA PRO A 21 0.89 0.51 -4.01
C PRO A 21 1.36 -0.72 -3.21
N PHE A 22 2.68 -0.87 -3.19
CA PHE A 22 3.35 -1.87 -2.35
C PHE A 22 3.01 -1.65 -0.88
N HIS A 23 2.46 -2.68 -0.23
CA HIS A 23 2.09 -2.66 1.18
C HIS A 23 2.26 -4.04 1.81
N HIS A 24 2.27 -4.11 3.14
CA HIS A 24 2.02 -5.36 3.86
C HIS A 24 0.56 -5.39 4.34
N ASP A 25 -0.01 -6.57 4.49
CA ASP A 25 -1.28 -6.72 5.19
C ASP A 25 -1.12 -6.40 6.67
N SER A 26 -2.21 -5.92 7.28
CA SER A 26 -2.22 -5.43 8.66
C SER A 26 -1.70 -6.42 9.72
N ALA A 27 -1.78 -7.72 9.45
CA ALA A 27 -1.26 -8.77 10.32
C ALA A 27 0.27 -8.71 10.48
N ALA A 28 1.00 -8.11 9.53
CA ALA A 28 2.45 -7.91 9.67
C ALA A 28 2.82 -6.96 10.81
N TYR A 29 1.94 -6.02 11.19
CA TYR A 29 2.24 -4.98 12.21
C TYR A 29 1.35 -5.06 13.46
N ASN A 30 0.22 -5.74 13.39
CA ASN A 30 -0.78 -5.77 14.47
C ASN A 30 -0.79 -7.15 15.15
N PRO A 31 -0.24 -7.29 16.37
CA PRO A 31 -0.20 -8.57 17.08
C PRO A 31 -1.59 -9.19 17.30
N HIS A 32 -2.61 -8.36 17.51
CA HIS A 32 -3.98 -8.85 17.69
C HIS A 32 -4.52 -9.51 16.41
N ARG A 33 -4.23 -8.94 15.23
CA ARG A 33 -4.60 -9.54 13.94
C ARG A 33 -3.72 -10.75 13.61
N ALA A 34 -2.42 -10.66 13.85
CA ALA A 34 -1.46 -11.74 13.61
C ALA A 34 -1.84 -13.05 14.32
N ARG A 35 -2.41 -12.98 15.53
CA ARG A 35 -2.91 -14.16 16.27
C ARG A 35 -3.99 -14.95 15.55
N ASN A 36 -4.72 -14.33 14.62
CA ASN A 36 -5.86 -14.92 13.92
C ASN A 36 -5.73 -14.87 12.40
N GLN A 37 -4.61 -14.38 11.87
CA GLN A 37 -4.38 -14.18 10.43
C GLN A 37 -2.93 -14.51 10.09
N ASN A 38 -2.69 -15.71 9.56
CA ASN A 38 -1.37 -16.16 9.08
C ASN A 38 -1.36 -16.50 7.58
N ILE A 39 -2.49 -16.36 6.88
CA ILE A 39 -2.59 -16.58 5.44
C ILE A 39 -3.44 -15.50 4.78
N THR A 40 -2.99 -15.05 3.60
CA THR A 40 -3.75 -14.26 2.64
C THR A 40 -3.99 -15.12 1.40
N VAL A 41 -5.24 -15.18 0.94
CA VAL A 41 -5.62 -15.85 -0.30
C VAL A 41 -6.32 -14.85 -1.19
N GLY A 42 -5.95 -14.76 -2.46
CA GLY A 42 -6.62 -13.90 -3.42
C GLY A 42 -7.03 -14.67 -4.66
N VAL A 43 -8.17 -14.31 -5.22
CA VAL A 43 -8.62 -14.79 -6.54
C VAL A 43 -8.92 -13.60 -7.45
N SER A 44 -8.55 -13.72 -8.71
CA SER A 44 -8.70 -12.69 -9.73
C SER A 44 -9.72 -13.08 -10.79
N PHE A 45 -10.56 -12.13 -11.22
CA PHE A 45 -11.45 -12.31 -12.38
C PHE A 45 -11.41 -11.08 -13.28
N GLY A 46 -11.64 -11.28 -14.58
CA GLY A 46 -11.60 -10.22 -15.60
C GLY A 46 -10.24 -10.11 -16.29
N SER A 47 -9.80 -8.87 -16.56
CA SER A 47 -8.54 -8.62 -17.28
C SER A 47 -7.32 -9.09 -16.50
N GLU A 48 -6.31 -9.58 -17.23
CA GLU A 48 -5.03 -9.94 -16.63
C GLU A 48 -4.35 -8.69 -16.07
N ARG A 49 -3.81 -8.81 -14.85
CA ARG A 49 -2.95 -7.80 -14.21
C ARG A 49 -1.80 -8.50 -13.52
N GLU A 50 -0.78 -7.73 -13.17
CA GLU A 50 0.40 -8.28 -12.52
C GLU A 50 0.33 -8.08 -11.00
N LEU A 51 0.35 -9.18 -10.25
CA LEU A 51 0.63 -9.16 -8.81
C LEU A 51 2.13 -9.06 -8.63
N SER A 52 2.56 -8.04 -7.89
CA SER A 52 3.97 -7.71 -7.73
C SER A 52 4.36 -7.83 -6.27
N PHE A 53 5.54 -8.39 -6.00
CA PHE A 53 6.14 -8.42 -4.67
C PHE A 53 7.49 -7.71 -4.69
N LEU A 54 7.74 -6.89 -3.66
CA LEU A 54 8.97 -6.15 -3.40
C LEU A 54 9.55 -6.62 -2.07
N HIS A 55 10.75 -7.20 -2.09
CA HIS A 55 11.44 -7.63 -0.88
C HIS A 55 11.85 -6.41 -0.06
N ALA A 56 11.38 -6.32 1.19
CA ALA A 56 11.50 -5.11 2.02
C ALA A 56 12.96 -4.76 2.35
N LYS A 57 13.83 -5.76 2.54
CA LYS A 57 15.25 -5.56 2.86
C LYS A 57 16.16 -5.22 1.67
N ASN A 58 16.06 -5.97 0.57
CA ASN A 58 17.03 -5.89 -0.53
C ASN A 58 16.47 -5.26 -1.82
N GLY A 59 15.17 -4.91 -1.85
CA GLY A 59 14.56 -4.24 -2.99
C GLY A 59 14.29 -5.11 -4.22
N SER A 60 14.56 -6.42 -4.15
CA SER A 60 14.26 -7.36 -5.25
C SER A 60 12.77 -7.37 -5.57
N ARG A 61 12.43 -7.49 -6.85
CA ARG A 61 11.04 -7.54 -7.31
C ARG A 61 10.76 -8.84 -8.05
N ILE A 62 9.61 -9.42 -7.78
CA ILE A 62 9.08 -10.58 -8.49
C ILE A 62 7.64 -10.30 -8.90
N TYR A 63 7.25 -10.89 -10.02
CA TYR A 63 6.01 -10.55 -10.72
C TYR A 63 5.30 -11.81 -11.15
N PHE A 64 3.99 -11.85 -10.93
CA PHE A 64 3.14 -12.97 -11.28
C PHE A 64 1.92 -12.47 -12.06
N PRO A 65 1.72 -12.91 -13.32
CA PRO A 65 0.49 -12.60 -14.05
C PRO A 65 -0.69 -13.19 -13.28
N GLN A 66 -1.78 -12.43 -13.17
CA GLN A 66 -3.03 -12.84 -12.55
C GLN A 66 -4.10 -12.91 -13.62
N THR A 67 -4.23 -14.08 -14.26
CA THR A 67 -5.23 -14.35 -15.28
C THR A 67 -6.63 -14.51 -14.66
N ASN A 68 -7.66 -14.49 -15.51
CA ASN A 68 -9.03 -14.74 -15.08
C ASN A 68 -9.17 -16.12 -14.45
N GLY A 69 -9.63 -16.17 -13.19
CA GLY A 69 -9.77 -17.39 -12.40
C GLY A 69 -8.51 -17.79 -11.62
N MET A 70 -7.40 -17.05 -11.74
CA MET A 70 -6.18 -17.38 -11.01
C MET A 70 -6.32 -17.10 -9.52
N LEU A 71 -5.90 -18.08 -8.72
CA LEU A 71 -5.78 -18.01 -7.27
C LEU A 71 -4.29 -17.89 -6.88
N PHE A 72 -4.02 -17.07 -5.87
CA PHE A 72 -2.73 -17.02 -5.20
C PHE A 72 -2.92 -17.08 -3.69
N ALA A 73 -1.89 -17.53 -2.98
CA ALA A 73 -1.85 -17.47 -1.52
C ALA A 73 -0.43 -17.17 -1.06
N PHE A 74 -0.31 -16.47 0.07
CA PHE A 74 0.96 -16.29 0.76
C PHE A 74 0.76 -16.28 2.27
N GLY A 75 1.79 -16.76 2.99
CA GLY A 75 1.79 -16.85 4.44
C GLY A 75 2.31 -15.60 5.14
N ARG A 76 2.27 -15.64 6.48
CA ARG A 76 2.77 -14.62 7.41
C ARG A 76 4.15 -14.09 7.02
N ASP A 77 5.12 -14.98 6.80
CA ASP A 77 6.51 -14.59 6.57
C ASP A 77 6.73 -13.89 5.24
N VAL A 78 5.99 -14.30 4.20
CA VAL A 78 5.97 -13.57 2.93
C VAL A 78 5.40 -12.18 3.16
N ASN A 79 4.30 -12.06 3.91
CA ASN A 79 3.70 -10.76 4.21
C ASN A 79 4.63 -9.85 5.04
N ILE A 80 5.55 -10.39 5.83
CA ILE A 80 6.53 -9.61 6.61
C ILE A 80 7.72 -9.21 5.72
N ASN A 81 8.27 -10.15 4.98
CA ASN A 81 9.49 -9.94 4.19
C ASN A 81 9.24 -9.21 2.88
N TRP A 82 8.02 -9.29 2.33
CA TRP A 82 7.67 -8.75 1.02
C TRP A 82 6.45 -7.85 1.11
N LYS A 83 6.56 -6.67 0.50
CA LYS A 83 5.40 -5.83 0.18
C LYS A 83 4.76 -6.33 -1.10
N HIS A 84 3.44 -6.32 -1.18
CA HIS A 84 2.71 -6.70 -2.38
C HIS A 84 1.86 -5.57 -2.92
N GLY A 85 1.58 -5.60 -4.22
CA GLY A 85 0.82 -4.57 -4.91
C GLY A 85 0.32 -5.05 -6.26
N VAL A 86 -0.46 -4.19 -6.92
CA VAL A 86 -0.85 -4.38 -8.33
C VAL A 86 -0.18 -3.26 -9.10
N ASN A 87 0.70 -3.61 -10.04
CA ASN A 87 1.48 -2.65 -10.79
C ASN A 87 0.59 -1.69 -11.60
N ALA A 88 0.99 -0.42 -11.66
CA ALA A 88 0.52 0.49 -12.68
C ALA A 88 1.08 0.02 -14.04
N LEU A 89 0.24 0.01 -15.06
CA LEU A 89 0.68 -0.29 -16.42
C LEU A 89 1.10 1.01 -17.12
N ALA A 90 2.02 0.93 -18.08
CA ALA A 90 2.25 2.03 -18.99
C ALA A 90 1.05 2.17 -19.95
N ASN A 91 0.79 3.38 -20.46
CA ASN A 91 -0.42 3.69 -21.24
C ASN A 91 -0.55 2.81 -22.49
N GLU A 92 0.56 2.47 -23.13
CA GLU A 92 0.66 1.58 -24.29
C GLU A 92 0.20 0.13 -24.01
N HIS A 93 0.11 -0.25 -22.74
CA HIS A 93 -0.36 -1.57 -22.30
C HIS A 93 -1.80 -1.56 -21.78
N PHE A 94 -2.53 -0.44 -21.94
CA PHE A 94 -3.90 -0.34 -21.46
C PHE A 94 -4.84 -1.17 -22.34
N SER A 95 -5.57 -2.10 -21.70
CA SER A 95 -6.58 -2.92 -22.41
C SER A 95 -7.98 -2.32 -22.37
N GLY A 96 -8.20 -1.28 -21.55
CA GLY A 96 -9.53 -0.70 -21.28
C GLY A 96 -10.49 -1.64 -20.53
N LYS A 97 -10.03 -2.82 -20.11
CA LYS A 97 -10.85 -3.85 -19.45
C LYS A 97 -10.60 -3.88 -17.94
N GLY A 98 -11.66 -4.04 -17.17
CA GLY A 98 -11.59 -4.12 -15.71
C GLY A 98 -11.21 -5.50 -15.16
N ARG A 99 -10.74 -5.51 -13.93
CA ARG A 99 -10.42 -6.69 -13.11
C ARG A 99 -11.04 -6.53 -11.73
N ILE A 100 -11.56 -7.62 -11.19
CA ILE A 100 -11.89 -7.71 -9.76
C ILE A 100 -10.93 -8.68 -9.07
N SER A 101 -10.70 -8.46 -7.78
CA SER A 101 -10.06 -9.43 -6.91
C SER A 101 -10.84 -9.58 -5.62
N ILE A 102 -11.00 -10.81 -5.15
CA ILE A 102 -11.52 -11.12 -3.82
C ILE A 102 -10.35 -11.62 -2.98
N ILE A 103 -10.07 -10.93 -1.88
CA ILE A 103 -8.99 -11.25 -0.95
C ILE A 103 -9.59 -11.75 0.35
N LEU A 104 -9.08 -12.88 0.85
CA LEU A 104 -9.45 -13.50 2.10
C LEU A 104 -8.24 -13.52 3.04
N TRP A 105 -8.47 -13.20 4.30
CA TRP A 105 -7.50 -13.38 5.39
C TRP A 105 -8.05 -14.33 6.42
N GLY A 106 -7.22 -15.24 6.91
CA GLY A 106 -7.63 -16.19 7.94
C GLY A 106 -6.48 -16.88 8.65
N LEU A 107 -6.85 -17.81 9.52
CA LEU A 107 -5.92 -18.65 10.28
C LEU A 107 -5.90 -20.06 9.68
N ALA A 108 -4.79 -20.43 9.04
CA ALA A 108 -4.46 -21.81 8.74
C ALA A 108 -3.89 -22.46 10.02
N GLN A 109 -4.62 -23.44 10.57
CA GLN A 109 -4.39 -23.96 11.93
C GLN A 109 -3.14 -24.82 12.07
N ASP A 110 -2.77 -25.53 11.01
CA ASP A 110 -1.69 -26.51 11.02
C ASP A 110 -0.41 -25.97 10.37
N VAL A 111 -0.28 -24.63 10.31
CA VAL A 111 0.95 -23.98 9.83
C VAL A 111 2.06 -24.21 10.86
N VAL A 112 3.19 -24.70 10.37
CA VAL A 112 4.44 -24.77 11.12
C VAL A 112 5.22 -23.51 10.79
N GLU A 113 5.54 -22.72 11.81
CA GLU A 113 6.45 -21.57 11.67
C GLU A 113 7.89 -22.09 11.59
N GLU A 114 8.69 -21.46 10.73
CA GLU A 114 10.09 -21.83 10.57
C GLU A 114 10.91 -21.31 11.77
N PRO A 115 12.01 -21.99 12.16
CA PRO A 115 12.86 -21.53 13.26
C PRO A 115 13.35 -20.08 13.09
N ASP A 116 13.55 -19.65 11.84
CA ASP A 116 14.08 -18.33 11.48
C ASP A 116 12.98 -17.37 10.98
N SER A 117 11.71 -17.63 11.31
CA SER A 117 10.59 -16.75 10.94
C SER A 117 10.80 -15.33 11.47
N PRO A 118 10.61 -14.29 10.64
CA PRO A 118 10.89 -12.92 11.02
C PRO A 118 9.92 -12.43 12.12
N PRO A 119 10.35 -11.47 12.96
CA PRO A 119 9.46 -10.82 13.90
C PRO A 119 8.39 -10.00 13.15
N LEU A 120 7.29 -9.68 13.84
CA LEU A 120 6.32 -8.71 13.33
C LEU A 120 7.01 -7.36 13.11
N LEU A 121 6.54 -6.64 12.09
CA LEU A 121 7.01 -5.30 11.77
C LEU A 121 6.54 -4.29 12.84
N THR A 122 7.39 -3.32 13.17
CA THR A 122 6.97 -2.17 13.98
C THR A 122 6.13 -1.21 13.13
N ASN A 123 5.29 -0.39 13.76
CA ASN A 123 4.44 0.56 13.02
C ASN A 123 5.26 1.57 12.20
N ASP A 124 6.51 1.85 12.58
CA ASP A 124 7.41 2.76 11.87
C ASP A 124 7.76 2.25 10.46
N ALA A 125 7.70 0.93 10.24
CA ALA A 125 7.93 0.30 8.94
C ALA A 125 6.83 0.60 7.91
N ARG A 126 5.67 1.15 8.32
CA ARG A 126 4.58 1.54 7.42
C ARG A 126 4.96 2.69 6.48
N ASN A 127 5.91 3.54 6.87
CA ASN A 127 6.28 4.75 6.13
C ASN A 127 7.36 4.53 5.06
N GLY A 128 7.82 3.28 4.86
CA GLY A 128 8.87 2.98 3.89
C GLY A 128 8.35 2.94 2.45
N PHE A 129 8.89 3.81 1.59
CA PHE A 129 8.62 3.93 0.14
C PHE A 129 7.19 4.36 -0.24
N ASP A 130 6.71 5.46 0.34
CA ASP A 130 5.70 6.27 -0.35
C ASP A 130 6.37 6.97 -1.54
N ASN A 131 5.85 6.71 -2.74
CA ASN A 131 6.28 7.36 -3.97
C ASN A 131 5.71 8.79 -4.06
N SER A 132 5.79 9.55 -2.95
CA SER A 132 5.24 10.91 -2.84
C SER A 132 6.18 12.01 -3.35
N ASN A 133 7.39 11.67 -3.81
CA ASN A 133 8.38 12.66 -4.26
C ASN A 133 8.26 13.09 -5.74
N HIS A 134 7.04 13.23 -6.26
CA HIS A 134 6.84 13.80 -7.60
C HIS A 134 5.87 14.97 -7.68
N ARG A 135 5.72 15.76 -6.60
CA ARG A 135 5.09 17.10 -6.68
C ARG A 135 5.65 18.08 -5.66
N SER A 136 6.85 18.60 -5.88
CA SER A 136 7.27 19.86 -5.26
C SER A 136 8.42 20.54 -6.01
N ASP A 137 8.26 20.80 -7.31
CA ASP A 137 9.09 21.76 -8.03
C ASP A 137 8.21 22.67 -8.87
N GLN A 138 7.53 23.61 -8.22
CA GLN A 138 7.02 24.85 -8.83
C GLN A 138 6.45 25.78 -7.76
N ARG A 139 7.30 26.31 -6.86
CA ARG A 139 7.07 27.61 -6.21
C ARG A 139 8.41 28.29 -5.97
N GLY A 140 8.98 28.81 -7.06
CA GLY A 140 10.08 29.75 -7.01
C GLY A 140 9.61 31.08 -6.43
N ASP A 141 10.24 31.44 -5.31
CA ASP A 141 10.78 32.76 -5.00
C ASP A 141 9.86 33.99 -5.07
N ARG A 142 9.47 34.47 -3.88
CA ARG A 142 9.34 35.91 -3.59
C ARG A 142 9.82 36.21 -2.17
N GLY A 143 11.11 36.53 -2.07
CA GLY A 143 11.59 37.77 -1.45
C GLY A 143 11.11 38.12 -0.03
N ARG A 144 11.99 37.87 0.93
CA ARG A 144 11.94 38.37 2.31
C ARG A 144 12.53 39.80 2.33
N SER A 145 11.79 40.80 2.80
CA SER A 145 12.39 42.06 3.25
C SER A 145 11.71 42.57 4.53
N SER A 146 12.48 42.59 5.61
CA SER A 146 12.20 43.22 6.89
C SER A 146 12.23 44.75 6.80
N HIS A 147 11.21 45.44 7.30
CA HIS A 147 11.31 46.82 7.79
C HIS A 147 10.11 47.16 8.69
N THR A 148 10.37 47.39 9.98
CA THR A 148 9.53 48.23 10.85
C THR A 148 9.85 49.70 10.58
N PRO A 149 8.86 50.59 10.68
CA PRO A 149 9.04 51.68 11.64
C PRO A 149 7.79 52.09 12.43
N SER A 150 8.10 52.86 13.44
CA SER A 150 7.33 53.44 14.54
C SER A 150 6.20 54.39 14.17
N ASN A 151 5.29 54.49 15.14
CA ASN A 151 4.20 55.44 15.33
C ASN A 151 4.68 56.91 15.39
N ASP A 152 4.03 57.83 14.69
CA ASP A 152 3.91 59.23 15.11
C ASP A 152 2.61 59.85 14.58
N GLY A 153 1.96 60.63 15.43
CA GLY A 153 0.59 61.11 15.26
C GLY A 153 0.46 62.42 14.51
N THR A 154 -0.75 62.68 14.01
CA THR A 154 -1.31 64.03 13.87
C THR A 154 -2.81 63.94 13.58
N GLN A 155 -3.63 64.36 14.53
CA GLN A 155 -4.99 64.91 14.32
C GLN A 155 -4.89 66.40 13.92
N PRO A 156 -5.99 67.18 13.70
CA PRO A 156 -7.38 66.88 13.31
C PRO A 156 -7.92 67.84 12.19
N ARG A 157 -9.18 67.63 11.73
CA ARG A 157 -10.36 68.55 11.88
C ARG A 157 -11.36 68.50 10.69
N ARG A 158 -12.65 68.36 11.07
CA ARG A 158 -13.90 69.04 10.63
C ARG A 158 -14.12 69.23 9.11
N ARG A 159 -15.26 68.86 8.53
CA ARG A 159 -16.66 69.04 8.96
C ARG A 159 -17.51 67.84 8.61
#